data_AF-Q4TDC5-F1
#
_entry.id   AF-Q4TDC5-F1
#
_cell.length_a   1.000
_cell.length_b   1.000
_cell.length_c   1.000
_cell.angle_alpha   90.00
_cell.angle_beta   90.00
_cell.angle_gamma   90.00
#
_symmetry.space_group_name_H-M   'P 1'
#
loop_
_entity.id
_entity.type
_entity.pdbx_description
1 polymer ?
#
loop_
_entity_poly.entity_id
_entity_poly.type
_entity_poly.pdbx_seq_one_letter_code
_entity_poly.pdbx_strand_id
1 'polypeptide(L)'
;DSGMLTDMMKGNLTNVLPMILIGGWINWAFSGFVITKVPFPLTLRFKPMLQRGIDLLSLDASWVSSASWYFLNVFGLRSMYSLILGQDNAADQSRIMQDQMTGAAMAMPPDPNKAFKSEWEALEIVEHKWALEKVEEELMAGDLNFGGSFSRDASSAAF
;
A
#
# COMPACT_ATOMS: atom_id res chain seq x y z
N ASP A 1 -24.14 -4.13 -13.68
CA ASP A 1 -23.16 -4.14 -12.58
C ASP A 1 -21.88 -4.93 -12.86
N SER A 2 -21.59 -5.32 -14.12
CA SER A 2 -20.36 -6.07 -14.45
C SER A 2 -19.17 -5.19 -14.88
N GLY A 3 -19.42 -3.91 -15.17
CA GLY A 3 -18.40 -2.96 -15.67
C GLY A 3 -17.41 -2.52 -14.59
N MET A 4 -17.90 -2.09 -13.42
CA MET A 4 -17.04 -1.62 -12.32
C MET A 4 -16.13 -2.71 -11.76
N LEU A 5 -16.63 -3.94 -11.63
CA LEU A 5 -15.81 -5.08 -11.24
C LEU A 5 -14.71 -5.36 -12.27
N THR A 6 -15.06 -5.27 -13.56
CA THR A 6 -14.12 -5.48 -14.66
C THR A 6 -13.08 -4.37 -14.72
N ASP A 7 -13.45 -3.11 -14.50
CA ASP A 7 -12.53 -1.98 -14.52
C ASP A 7 -11.55 -2.00 -13.33
N MET A 8 -12.02 -2.41 -12.15
CA MET A 8 -11.16 -2.61 -10.98
C MET A 8 -10.23 -3.83 -11.16
N MET A 9 -10.75 -4.95 -11.67
CA MET A 9 -9.93 -6.12 -12.01
C MET A 9 -8.91 -5.79 -13.09
N LYS A 10 -9.27 -5.00 -14.10
CA LYS A 10 -8.40 -4.58 -15.19
C LYS A 10 -7.30 -3.65 -14.70
N GLY A 11 -7.63 -2.67 -13.85
CA GLY A 11 -6.62 -1.80 -13.22
C GLY A 11 -5.62 -2.57 -12.38
N ASN A 12 -6.08 -3.61 -11.67
CA ASN A 12 -5.19 -4.49 -10.93
C ASN A 12 -4.34 -5.38 -11.86
N LEU A 13 -4.94 -5.95 -12.91
CA LEU A 13 -4.24 -6.80 -13.86
C LEU A 13 -3.15 -6.02 -14.62
N THR A 14 -3.39 -4.76 -14.97
CA THR A 14 -2.40 -3.91 -15.65
C THR A 14 -1.18 -3.59 -14.79
N ASN A 15 -1.32 -3.62 -13.45
CA ASN A 15 -0.21 -3.39 -12.52
C ASN A 15 0.59 -4.68 -12.22
N VAL A 16 -0.08 -5.83 -12.20
CA VAL A 16 0.55 -7.13 -11.91
C VAL A 16 1.19 -7.75 -13.16
N LEU A 17 0.63 -7.48 -14.34
CA LEU A 17 1.05 -8.07 -15.59
C LEU A 17 2.54 -7.79 -15.92
N PRO A 18 3.08 -6.56 -15.77
CA PRO A 18 4.49 -6.30 -16.03
C PRO A 18 5.42 -7.13 -15.13
N MET A 19 5.07 -7.29 -13.85
CA MET A 19 5.85 -8.05 -12.88
C MET A 19 5.89 -9.54 -13.23
N ILE A 20 4.76 -10.11 -13.63
CA ILE A 20 4.68 -11.52 -14.06
C ILE A 20 5.42 -11.75 -15.37
N LEU A 21 5.29 -10.84 -16.34
CA LEU A 21 5.97 -10.94 -17.63
C LEU A 21 7.50 -10.89 -17.48
N ILE A 22 8.01 -9.93 -16.70
CA ILE A 22 9.44 -9.81 -16.42
C ILE A 22 9.93 -11.03 -15.64
N GLY A 23 9.20 -11.47 -14.61
CA GLY A 23 9.53 -12.68 -13.86
C GLY A 23 9.55 -13.95 -14.73
N GLY A 24 8.60 -14.08 -15.66
CA GLY A 24 8.53 -15.16 -16.64
C GLY A 24 9.70 -15.12 -17.63
N TRP A 25 10.05 -13.93 -18.12
CA TRP A 25 11.20 -13.73 -19.01
C TRP A 25 12.53 -14.08 -18.32
N ILE A 26 12.71 -13.66 -17.06
CA ILE A 26 13.89 -14.04 -16.26
C ILE A 26 13.91 -15.56 -16.04
N ASN A 27 12.78 -16.17 -15.74
CA ASN A 27 12.72 -17.62 -15.56
C ASN A 27 13.04 -18.39 -16.86
N TRP A 28 12.72 -17.85 -18.03
CA TRP A 28 13.05 -18.46 -19.32
C TRP A 28 14.52 -18.22 -19.71
N ALA A 29 15.00 -16.97 -19.63
CA ALA A 29 16.35 -16.59 -20.05
C ALA A 29 17.45 -17.09 -19.10
N PHE A 30 17.13 -17.21 -17.81
CA PHE A 30 18.08 -17.48 -16.75
C PHE A 30 17.72 -18.71 -15.91
N SER A 31 17.14 -19.74 -16.54
CA SER A 31 16.86 -21.03 -15.91
C SER A 31 18.13 -21.89 -15.77
N GLY A 32 18.14 -22.82 -14.81
CA GLY A 32 19.19 -23.86 -14.74
C GLY A 32 20.43 -23.50 -13.92
N PHE A 33 20.53 -22.29 -13.34
CA PHE A 33 21.67 -21.89 -12.51
C PHE A 33 21.27 -21.21 -11.20
N VAL A 34 22.21 -21.24 -10.27
CA VAL A 34 22.10 -20.61 -8.95
C VAL A 34 22.75 -19.22 -9.02
N ILE A 35 22.08 -18.19 -8.49
CA ILE A 35 22.62 -16.81 -8.50
C ILE A 35 23.39 -16.49 -7.22
N THR A 36 22.75 -16.69 -6.07
CA THR A 36 23.33 -16.25 -4.80
C THR A 36 22.90 -17.16 -3.65
N LYS A 37 23.67 -17.09 -2.57
CA LYS A 37 23.37 -17.74 -1.30
C LYS A 37 22.87 -16.69 -0.33
N VAL A 38 21.68 -16.91 0.21
CA VAL A 38 21.07 -16.06 1.22
C VAL A 38 21.69 -16.38 2.60
N PRO A 39 22.00 -15.37 3.45
CA PRO A 39 22.74 -15.57 4.70
C PRO A 39 21.89 -16.13 5.85
N PHE A 40 20.62 -16.47 5.61
CA PHE A 40 19.75 -17.09 6.59
C PHE A 40 19.29 -18.48 6.12
N PRO A 41 19.02 -19.43 7.04
CA PRO A 41 18.48 -20.73 6.69
C PRO A 41 17.01 -20.60 6.31
N LEU A 42 16.63 -21.04 5.10
CA LEU A 42 15.24 -21.07 4.64
C LEU A 42 14.61 -22.46 4.84
N THR A 43 13.30 -22.49 5.08
CA THR A 43 12.57 -23.75 5.26
C THR A 43 12.45 -24.52 3.93
N LEU A 44 12.51 -25.84 4.00
CA LEU A 44 12.47 -26.75 2.84
C LEU A 44 11.16 -26.62 2.01
N ARG A 45 10.11 -26.04 2.59
CA ARG A 45 8.82 -25.81 1.91
C ARG A 45 8.91 -24.75 0.81
N PHE A 46 9.86 -23.82 0.91
CA PHE A 46 10.08 -22.82 -0.13
C PHE A 46 11.01 -23.33 -1.25
N LYS A 47 11.67 -24.48 -1.07
CA LYS A 47 12.61 -25.06 -2.04
C LYS A 47 12.07 -25.15 -3.48
N PRO A 48 10.87 -25.72 -3.74
CA PRO A 48 10.34 -25.79 -5.12
C PRO A 48 10.02 -24.41 -5.73
N MET A 49 9.76 -23.40 -4.90
CA MET A 49 9.48 -22.03 -5.35
C MET A 49 10.78 -21.27 -5.65
N LEU A 50 11.81 -21.48 -4.83
CA LEU A 50 13.09 -20.77 -4.90
C LEU A 50 14.10 -21.39 -5.86
N GLN A 51 14.00 -22.69 -6.09
CA GLN A 51 14.89 -23.48 -6.96
C GLN A 51 14.19 -23.92 -8.24
N ARG A 52 13.14 -23.20 -8.64
CA ARG A 52 12.40 -23.49 -9.87
C ARG A 52 13.35 -23.45 -11.06
N GLY A 53 13.55 -24.59 -11.71
CA GLY A 53 14.48 -24.77 -12.83
C GLY A 53 15.86 -25.34 -12.46
N ILE A 54 16.08 -25.80 -11.21
CA ILE A 54 17.31 -26.44 -10.76
C ILE A 54 16.97 -27.84 -10.23
N ASP A 55 17.55 -28.88 -10.81
CA ASP A 55 17.17 -30.28 -10.54
C ASP A 55 18.10 -30.98 -9.51
N LEU A 56 18.63 -30.23 -8.54
CA LEU A 56 19.51 -30.76 -7.50
C LEU A 56 18.78 -30.87 -6.15
N LEU A 57 18.27 -32.08 -5.87
CA LEU A 57 17.56 -32.42 -4.63
C LEU A 57 18.43 -32.29 -3.36
N SER A 58 19.75 -32.41 -3.47
CA SER A 58 20.70 -32.31 -2.35
C SER A 58 21.11 -30.87 -2.00
N LEU A 59 20.74 -29.88 -2.82
CA LEU A 59 21.16 -28.50 -2.61
C LEU A 59 20.39 -27.87 -1.45
N ASP A 60 21.08 -27.10 -0.60
CA ASP A 60 20.45 -26.41 0.53
C ASP A 60 19.48 -25.30 0.04
N ALA A 61 18.39 -25.06 0.79
CA ALA A 61 17.35 -24.08 0.44
C ALA A 61 17.85 -22.62 0.49
N SER A 62 19.05 -22.37 1.05
CA SER A 62 19.71 -21.06 1.02
C SER A 62 20.14 -20.61 -0.37
N TRP A 63 20.26 -21.54 -1.32
CA TRP A 63 20.64 -21.26 -2.70
C TRP A 63 19.41 -20.92 -3.54
N VAL A 64 19.40 -19.72 -4.09
CA VAL A 64 18.26 -19.15 -4.83
C VAL A 64 18.54 -19.08 -6.33
N SER A 65 17.51 -19.38 -7.13
CA SER A 65 17.53 -19.21 -8.57
C SER A 65 17.34 -17.74 -8.97
N SER A 66 17.53 -17.46 -10.26
CA SER A 66 17.34 -16.14 -10.87
C SER A 66 15.94 -15.55 -10.64
N ALA A 67 14.90 -16.36 -10.77
CA ALA A 67 13.52 -15.92 -10.56
C ALA A 67 13.27 -15.56 -9.09
N SER A 68 13.79 -16.36 -8.15
CA SER A 68 13.69 -16.08 -6.72
C SER A 68 14.40 -14.78 -6.33
N TRP A 69 15.58 -14.55 -6.88
CA TRP A 69 16.33 -13.31 -6.66
C TRP A 69 15.56 -12.08 -7.16
N TYR A 70 14.91 -12.17 -8.33
CA TYR A 70 14.04 -11.11 -8.83
C TYR A 70 12.90 -10.80 -7.86
N PHE A 71 12.15 -11.81 -7.42
CA PHE A 71 11.06 -11.60 -6.46
C PHE A 71 11.55 -10.97 -5.15
N LEU A 72 12.69 -11.42 -4.62
CA LEU A 72 13.30 -10.81 -3.43
C LEU A 72 13.60 -9.31 -3.62
N ASN A 73 14.14 -8.94 -4.79
CA ASN A 73 14.41 -7.53 -5.11
C ASN A 73 13.12 -6.73 -5.25
N VAL A 74 12.08 -7.26 -5.90
CA VAL A 74 10.80 -6.56 -6.03
C VAL A 74 10.13 -6.32 -4.67
N PHE A 75 10.19 -7.29 -3.75
CA PHE A 75 9.63 -7.11 -2.41
C PHE A 75 10.48 -6.20 -1.52
N GLY A 76 11.80 -6.28 -1.59
CA GLY A 76 12.71 -5.52 -0.71
C GLY A 76 12.94 -4.07 -1.13
N LEU A 77 13.04 -3.80 -2.44
CA LEU A 77 13.35 -2.45 -2.95
C LEU A 77 12.18 -1.47 -2.81
N ARG A 78 10.97 -1.96 -2.58
CA ARG A 78 9.77 -1.15 -2.38
C ARG A 78 9.92 -0.11 -1.26
N SER A 79 10.38 -0.54 -0.07
CA SER A 79 10.56 0.38 1.06
C SER A 79 11.61 1.44 0.75
N MET A 80 12.63 1.09 -0.04
CA MET A 80 13.62 2.04 -0.51
C MET A 80 13.04 3.03 -1.52
N TYR A 81 12.22 2.57 -2.46
CA TYR A 81 11.56 3.46 -3.42
C TYR A 81 10.62 4.46 -2.75
N SER A 82 9.86 4.03 -1.73
CA SER A 82 9.01 4.94 -0.93
C SER A 82 9.82 6.03 -0.21
N LEU A 83 10.99 5.68 0.32
CA LEU A 83 11.88 6.65 0.97
C LEU A 83 12.47 7.66 -0.02
N ILE A 84 12.80 7.22 -1.24
CA ILE A 84 13.48 8.07 -2.23
C ILE A 84 12.50 8.98 -2.97
N LEU A 85 11.33 8.48 -3.35
CA LEU A 85 10.41 9.18 -4.24
C LEU A 85 9.13 9.70 -3.52
N GLY A 86 8.91 9.36 -2.23
CA GLY A 86 7.78 9.84 -1.43
C GLY A 86 6.58 8.88 -1.29
N GLN A 87 5.43 9.38 -0.87
CA GLN A 87 4.21 8.55 -0.68
C GLN A 87 3.39 8.37 -1.98
N ASP A 88 3.56 9.22 -2.99
CA ASP A 88 2.85 9.14 -4.29
C ASP A 88 3.54 8.25 -5.34
N ASN A 89 4.22 7.21 -4.88
CA ASN A 89 5.03 6.39 -5.78
C ASN A 89 4.24 5.31 -6.46
N ALA A 90 4.28 5.34 -7.79
CA ALA A 90 3.89 4.22 -8.64
C ALA A 90 4.64 2.91 -8.31
N ALA A 91 5.73 2.94 -7.53
CA ALA A 91 6.43 1.74 -7.08
C ALA A 91 5.71 0.99 -5.93
N ASP A 92 4.70 1.60 -5.28
CA ASP A 92 3.91 0.96 -4.22
C ASP A 92 2.87 -0.06 -4.76
N GLN A 93 3.05 -0.50 -6.00
CA GLN A 93 2.22 -1.47 -6.73
C GLN A 93 2.03 -2.82 -5.99
N SER A 94 2.95 -3.20 -5.11
CA SER A 94 2.84 -4.43 -4.32
C SER A 94 2.00 -4.28 -3.05
N ARG A 95 1.72 -3.05 -2.57
CA ARG A 95 0.73 -2.85 -1.50
C ARG A 95 -0.65 -3.20 -2.01
N ILE A 96 -0.95 -2.79 -3.24
CA ILE A 96 -2.20 -3.12 -3.92
C ILE A 96 -2.33 -4.65 -4.04
N MET A 97 -1.26 -5.37 -4.38
CA MET A 97 -1.29 -6.85 -4.44
C MET A 97 -1.51 -7.50 -3.05
N GLN A 98 -0.90 -6.95 -1.99
CA GLN A 98 -1.08 -7.45 -0.62
C GLN A 98 -2.48 -7.14 -0.09
N ASP A 99 -2.93 -5.90 -0.26
CA ASP A 99 -4.29 -5.43 0.05
C ASP A 99 -5.34 -6.17 -0.78
N GLN A 100 -5.00 -6.69 -1.96
CA GLN A 100 -5.90 -7.51 -2.73
C GLN A 100 -6.00 -8.94 -2.19
N MET A 101 -4.90 -9.55 -1.75
CA MET A 101 -4.96 -10.89 -1.13
C MET A 101 -5.73 -10.88 0.20
N THR A 102 -5.62 -9.81 0.98
CA THR A 102 -6.34 -9.67 2.26
C THR A 102 -7.69 -8.94 2.13
N GLY A 103 -7.89 -8.17 1.06
CA GLY A 103 -9.04 -7.29 0.85
C GLY A 103 -9.96 -7.67 -0.31
N ALA A 104 -9.72 -8.79 -1.00
CA ALA A 104 -10.66 -9.34 -1.99
C ALA A 104 -12.07 -9.66 -1.42
N ALA A 105 -12.24 -9.62 -0.09
CA ALA A 105 -13.54 -9.70 0.58
C ALA A 105 -14.20 -8.33 0.89
N MET A 106 -13.47 -7.22 0.78
CA MET A 106 -13.93 -5.87 1.19
C MET A 106 -14.11 -4.89 0.03
N ALA A 107 -13.70 -5.25 -1.19
CA ALA A 107 -13.66 -4.33 -2.33
C ALA A 107 -14.75 -4.58 -3.38
N MET A 108 -15.90 -5.14 -2.98
CA MET A 108 -17.13 -4.94 -3.75
C MET A 108 -17.64 -3.55 -3.39
N PRO A 109 -17.79 -2.62 -4.36
CA PRO A 109 -18.51 -1.38 -4.11
C PRO A 109 -19.85 -1.75 -3.45
N PRO A 110 -20.18 -1.21 -2.27
CA PRO A 110 -21.45 -1.52 -1.65
C PRO A 110 -22.54 -1.10 -2.62
N ASP A 111 -23.47 -2.02 -2.91
CA ASP A 111 -24.67 -1.72 -3.70
C ASP A 111 -25.24 -0.39 -3.20
N PRO A 112 -25.46 0.62 -4.07
CA PRO A 112 -25.83 1.96 -3.64
C PRO A 112 -27.05 1.93 -2.72
N ASN A 113 -28.01 1.03 -2.95
CA ASN A 113 -29.18 0.89 -2.10
C ASN A 113 -28.83 0.43 -0.68
N LYS A 114 -27.83 -0.46 -0.55
CA LYS A 114 -27.34 -0.94 0.74
C LYS A 114 -26.51 0.13 1.44
N ALA A 115 -25.69 0.88 0.69
CA ALA A 115 -24.92 2.00 1.21
C ALA A 115 -25.83 3.12 1.75
N PHE A 116 -26.87 3.49 1.00
CA PHE A 116 -27.85 4.49 1.44
C PHE A 116 -28.63 4.04 2.67
N LYS A 117 -29.03 2.77 2.73
CA LYS A 117 -29.72 2.24 3.92
C LYS A 117 -28.81 2.26 5.16
N SER A 118 -27.54 1.87 5.02
CA SER A 118 -26.60 1.91 6.14
C SER A 118 -26.30 3.33 6.62
N GLU A 119 -26.20 4.32 5.71
CA GLU A 119 -26.05 5.71 6.13
C GLU A 119 -27.32 6.26 6.76
N TRP A 120 -28.51 5.87 6.26
CA TRP A 120 -29.78 6.29 6.83
C TRP A 120 -29.96 5.79 8.27
N GLU A 121 -29.70 4.50 8.51
CA GLU A 121 -29.72 3.91 9.86
C GLU A 121 -28.68 4.58 10.78
N ALA A 122 -27.51 4.96 10.26
CA ALA A 122 -26.50 5.69 11.02
C ALA A 122 -26.97 7.11 11.38
N LEU A 123 -27.61 7.82 10.43
CA LEU A 123 -28.12 9.18 10.64
C LEU A 123 -29.26 9.22 11.65
N GLU A 124 -30.08 8.17 11.72
CA GLU A 124 -31.21 8.07 12.65
C GLU A 124 -30.77 8.09 14.13
N ILE A 125 -29.53 7.65 14.40
CA ILE A 125 -28.95 7.59 15.76
C ILE A 125 -28.25 8.90 16.14
N VAL A 126 -27.97 9.79 15.18
CA VAL A 126 -27.21 11.01 15.43
C VAL A 126 -28.11 12.08 16.05
N GLU A 127 -27.84 12.40 17.31
CA GLU A 127 -28.46 13.54 17.98
C GLU A 127 -27.70 14.83 17.69
N HIS A 128 -28.45 15.90 17.43
CA HIS A 128 -27.90 17.23 17.25
C HIS A 128 -27.32 17.75 18.58
N LYS A 129 -25.99 17.84 18.65
CA LYS A 129 -25.26 18.50 19.74
C LYS A 129 -24.84 19.89 19.29
N TRP A 130 -25.46 20.91 19.87
CA TRP A 130 -25.13 22.30 19.58
C TRP A 130 -23.74 22.62 20.15
N ALA A 131 -22.74 22.75 19.26
CA ALA A 131 -21.35 22.94 19.67
C ALA A 131 -21.08 24.33 20.30
N LEU A 132 -21.92 25.33 20.00
CA LEU A 132 -21.73 26.72 20.42
C LEU A 132 -22.47 27.10 21.71
N GLU A 133 -22.91 26.13 22.52
CA GLU A 133 -23.78 26.41 23.67
C GLU A 133 -23.00 27.08 24.80
N LYS A 134 -21.71 26.74 24.92
CA LYS A 134 -20.79 27.24 25.95
C LYS A 134 -19.64 28.06 25.36
N VAL A 135 -19.78 28.51 24.12
CA VAL A 135 -18.70 29.25 23.44
C VAL A 135 -18.37 30.55 24.16
N GLU A 136 -19.36 31.21 24.76
CA GLU A 136 -19.17 32.44 25.53
C GLU A 136 -18.42 32.16 26.84
N GLU A 137 -18.75 31.08 27.54
CA GLU A 137 -18.06 30.65 28.76
C GLU A 137 -16.61 30.23 28.46
N GLU A 138 -16.38 29.49 27.37
CA GLU A 138 -15.04 29.07 26.95
C GLU A 138 -14.18 30.26 26.50
N LEU A 139 -14.78 31.21 25.78
CA LEU A 139 -14.10 32.43 25.33
C LEU A 139 -13.75 33.36 26.49
N MET A 140 -14.60 33.46 27.52
CA MET A 140 -14.33 34.28 28.70
C MET A 140 -13.43 33.57 29.73
N ALA A 141 -13.27 32.24 29.65
CA ALA A 141 -12.38 31.48 30.54
C ALA A 141 -10.89 31.60 30.18
N GLY A 142 -10.56 32.00 28.94
CA GLY A 142 -9.20 32.21 28.47
C GLY A 142 -8.92 33.65 28.08
N ASP A 143 -7.69 34.12 28.30
CA ASP A 143 -7.25 35.39 27.71
C ASP A 143 -7.12 35.24 26.19
N LEU A 144 -7.57 36.25 25.46
CA LEU A 144 -7.46 36.29 24.01
C LEU A 144 -5.97 36.34 23.60
N ASN A 145 -5.52 35.31 22.89
CA ASN A 145 -4.13 35.20 22.45
C ASN A 145 -3.86 36.12 21.25
N PHE A 146 -3.52 37.37 21.53
CA PHE A 146 -3.11 38.37 20.53
C PHE A 146 -1.59 38.41 20.28
N GLY A 147 -0.82 37.42 20.76
CA GLY A 147 0.65 37.43 20.74
C GLY A 147 1.29 37.50 19.34
N GLY A 148 0.51 37.29 18.26
CA GLY A 148 0.98 37.42 16.87
C GLY A 148 0.58 38.73 16.17
N SER A 149 -0.28 39.56 16.76
CA SER A 149 -0.85 40.73 16.05
C SER A 149 0.17 41.84 15.82
N PHE A 150 1.12 42.03 16.74
CA PHE A 150 2.16 43.07 16.61
C PHE A 150 3.36 42.68 15.73
N SER A 151 3.52 41.38 15.38
CA SER A 151 4.70 40.94 14.60
C SER A 151 4.53 41.12 13.08
N ARG A 152 3.32 41.37 12.58
CA ARG A 152 3.05 41.62 11.15
C ARG A 152 3.27 43.07 10.74
N ASP A 153 2.90 44.03 11.58
CA ASP A 153 3.05 45.46 11.24
C ASP A 153 4.50 45.96 11.31
N ALA A 154 5.34 45.34 12.16
CA ALA A 154 6.77 45.67 12.23
C ALA A 154 7.56 45.23 10.99
N SER A 155 7.13 44.16 10.31
CA SER A 155 7.83 43.64 9.12
C SER A 155 7.42 44.34 7.82
N SER A 156 6.27 45.04 7.78
CA SER A 156 5.86 45.87 6.64
C SER A 156 6.33 47.33 6.72
N ALA A 157 6.81 47.78 7.87
CA ALA A 157 7.38 49.12 8.06
C ALA A 157 8.91 49.19 7.83
N ALA A 158 9.54 48.04 7.55
CA ALA A 158 10.97 47.91 7.30
C ALA A 158 11.26 47.51 5.84
N PHE A 159 10.69 48.25 4.88
CA PHE A 159 11.20 48.39 3.50
C PHE A 159 10.76 49.75 2.94
#